data_AF-A0A9D7HM09-F1
#
_entry.id   AF-A0A9D7HM09-F1
#
_cell.length_a   1.000
_cell.length_b   1.000
_cell.length_c   1.000
_cell.angle_alpha   90.00
_cell.angle_beta   90.00
_cell.angle_gamma   90.00
#
_symmetry.space_group_name_H-M   'P 1'
#
loop_
_entity.id
_entity.type
_entity.pdbx_description
1 polymer ?
#
loop_
_entity_poly.entity_id
_entity_poly.type
_entity_poly.pdbx_seq_one_letter_code
_entity_poly.pdbx_strand_id
1 'polypeptide(L)'
;MNRQLREAEAKCEQLRVRFAQLPKRVPLNALLDDAQIVRLAPEAKHLTDTIKMLAFRAETALVRCLTLNGVRTEDDGRALVREMLLSSADIVPQAAQQRLLVRIHSLANPRHNRALAKLCETLNALEFRYPGSDLTLAYEPPPVA
;
A
#
# COMPACT_ATOMS: atom_id res chain seq x y z
N MET A 1 -36.42 -13.96 -49.67
CA MET A 1 -35.64 -14.40 -48.49
C MET A 1 -34.15 -14.58 -48.79
N ASN A 2 -33.73 -15.47 -49.70
CA ASN A 2 -32.30 -15.80 -49.92
C ASN A 2 -31.41 -14.69 -50.51
N ARG A 3 -31.97 -13.73 -51.26
CA ARG A 3 -31.20 -12.66 -51.91
C ARG A 3 -30.63 -11.64 -50.91
N GLN A 4 -31.45 -11.21 -49.97
CA GLN A 4 -31.05 -10.28 -48.90
C GLN A 4 -29.99 -10.89 -47.99
N LEU A 5 -30.07 -12.20 -47.74
CA LEU A 5 -29.07 -12.93 -46.96
C LEU A 5 -27.71 -12.95 -47.68
N ARG A 6 -27.69 -13.29 -48.98
CA ARG A 6 -26.46 -13.28 -49.80
C ARG A 6 -25.84 -11.88 -49.93
N GLU A 7 -26.68 -10.84 -50.08
CA GLU A 7 -26.22 -9.45 -50.14
C GLU A 7 -25.60 -9.01 -48.81
N ALA A 8 -26.18 -9.43 -47.68
CA ALA A 8 -25.62 -9.17 -46.35
C ALA A 8 -24.30 -9.93 -46.11
N GLU A 9 -24.23 -11.20 -46.50
CA GLU A 9 -23.00 -12.02 -46.41
C GLU A 9 -21.85 -11.42 -47.23
N ALA A 10 -22.13 -11.01 -48.48
CA ALA A 10 -21.15 -10.34 -49.32
C ALA A 10 -20.66 -9.02 -48.69
N LYS A 11 -21.58 -8.25 -48.08
CA LYS A 11 -21.22 -7.01 -47.38
C LYS A 11 -20.37 -7.28 -46.13
N CYS A 12 -20.67 -8.33 -45.37
CA CYS A 12 -19.88 -8.75 -44.22
C CYS A 12 -18.45 -9.11 -44.62
N GLU A 13 -18.26 -9.89 -45.69
CA GLU A 13 -16.91 -10.25 -46.14
C GLU A 13 -16.13 -9.07 -46.69
N GLN A 14 -16.79 -8.16 -47.41
CA GLN A 14 -16.15 -6.90 -47.83
C GLN A 14 -15.69 -6.06 -46.63
N LEU A 15 -16.51 -5.95 -45.58
CA LEU A 15 -16.16 -5.20 -44.38
C LEU A 15 -15.05 -5.87 -43.58
N ARG A 16 -15.00 -7.21 -43.53
CA ARG A 16 -13.91 -7.97 -42.91
C ARG A 16 -12.57 -7.72 -43.59
N VAL A 17 -12.54 -7.79 -44.92
CA VAL A 17 -11.33 -7.50 -45.70
C VAL A 17 -10.87 -6.07 -45.46
N ARG A 18 -11.79 -5.09 -45.47
CA ARG A 18 -11.47 -3.68 -45.17
C ARG A 18 -10.97 -3.48 -43.74
N PHE A 19 -11.59 -4.13 -42.76
CA PHE A 19 -11.18 -4.04 -41.36
C PHE A 19 -9.79 -4.64 -41.14
N ALA A 20 -9.47 -5.76 -41.79
CA ALA A 20 -8.15 -6.38 -41.72
C ALA A 20 -7.03 -5.50 -42.31
N GLN A 21 -7.37 -4.58 -43.22
CA GLN A 21 -6.44 -3.62 -43.82
C GLN A 21 -6.23 -2.37 -42.94
N LEU A 22 -7.08 -2.14 -41.92
CA LEU A 22 -6.91 -1.01 -41.02
C LEU A 22 -5.73 -1.26 -40.06
N PRO A 23 -4.99 -0.21 -39.69
CA PRO A 23 -3.91 -0.34 -38.72
C PRO A 23 -4.46 -0.77 -37.36
N LYS A 24 -3.81 -1.76 -36.73
CA LYS A 24 -4.18 -2.26 -35.39
C LYS A 24 -4.06 -1.19 -34.29
N ARG A 25 -3.25 -0.16 -34.51
CA ARG A 25 -3.01 0.95 -33.58
C ARG A 25 -2.98 2.24 -34.37
N VAL A 26 -3.68 3.24 -33.87
CA VAL A 26 -3.68 4.61 -34.41
C VAL A 26 -3.12 5.52 -33.31
N PRO A 27 -2.23 6.47 -33.64
CA PRO A 27 -1.69 7.36 -32.62
C PRO A 27 -2.79 8.28 -32.07
N LEU A 28 -2.76 8.54 -30.77
CA LEU A 28 -3.81 9.31 -30.08
C LEU A 28 -3.95 10.74 -30.61
N ASN A 29 -2.83 11.36 -30.98
CA ASN A 29 -2.80 12.70 -31.57
C ASN A 29 -3.43 12.78 -32.97
N ALA A 30 -3.77 11.65 -33.61
CA ALA A 30 -4.52 11.65 -34.85
C ALA A 30 -6.05 11.69 -34.62
N LEU A 31 -6.50 11.47 -33.39
CA LEU A 31 -7.92 11.39 -33.03
C LEU A 31 -8.36 12.45 -32.01
N LEU A 32 -7.43 12.91 -31.17
CA LEU A 32 -7.69 13.82 -30.06
C LEU A 32 -6.73 15.01 -30.11
N ASP A 33 -7.22 16.17 -29.70
CA ASP A 33 -6.36 17.34 -29.47
C ASP A 33 -5.49 17.13 -28.23
N ASP A 34 -4.31 17.78 -28.18
CA ASP A 34 -3.37 17.64 -27.06
C ASP A 34 -4.00 17.93 -25.69
N ALA A 35 -4.98 18.84 -25.62
CA ALA A 35 -5.71 19.16 -24.39
C ALA A 35 -6.61 18.02 -23.89
N GLN A 36 -7.00 17.09 -24.76
CA GLN A 36 -7.80 15.91 -24.44
C GLN A 36 -6.94 14.68 -24.10
N ILE A 37 -5.64 14.72 -24.41
CA ILE A 37 -4.72 13.62 -24.16
C ILE A 37 -4.24 13.69 -22.70
N VAL A 38 -4.78 12.81 -21.86
CA VAL A 38 -4.30 12.62 -20.49
C VAL A 38 -2.95 11.90 -20.54
N ARG A 39 -1.86 12.65 -20.29
CA ARG A 39 -0.53 12.06 -20.15
C ARG A 39 -0.38 11.43 -18.77
N LEU A 40 0.23 10.25 -18.74
CA LEU A 40 0.73 9.71 -17.47
C LEU A 40 1.75 10.70 -16.91
N ALA A 41 1.77 10.88 -15.58
CA ALA A 41 2.79 11.67 -14.90
C ALA A 41 3.85 10.71 -14.31
N PRO A 42 4.95 10.43 -15.03
CA PRO A 42 5.94 9.44 -14.60
C PRO A 42 6.56 9.81 -13.26
N GLU A 43 6.78 11.09 -12.99
CA GLU A 43 7.40 11.58 -11.76
C GLU A 43 6.48 11.32 -10.56
N ALA A 44 5.19 11.64 -10.69
CA ALA A 44 4.19 11.35 -9.66
C ALA A 44 4.05 9.83 -9.43
N LYS A 45 4.14 9.05 -10.51
CA LYS A 45 4.16 7.59 -10.43
C LYS A 45 5.39 7.08 -9.67
N HIS A 46 6.58 7.56 -10.00
CA HIS A 46 7.82 7.16 -9.34
C HIS A 46 7.78 7.49 -7.84
N LEU A 47 7.36 8.71 -7.48
CA LEU A 47 7.19 9.10 -6.08
C LEU A 47 6.25 8.15 -5.33
N THR A 48 5.08 7.89 -5.92
CA THR A 48 4.07 7.01 -5.32
C THR A 48 4.57 5.58 -5.18
N ASP A 49 5.25 5.05 -6.20
CA ASP A 49 5.80 3.70 -6.19
C ASP A 49 6.93 3.57 -5.14
N THR A 50 7.77 4.60 -4.97
CA THR A 50 8.78 4.63 -3.90
C THR A 50 8.15 4.57 -2.51
N ILE A 51 7.10 5.36 -2.25
CA ILE A 51 6.39 5.36 -0.97
C ILE A 51 5.78 3.97 -0.71
N LYS A 52 5.13 3.37 -1.72
CA LYS A 52 4.55 2.02 -1.61
C LYS A 52 5.61 0.97 -1.31
N MET A 53 6.76 1.02 -1.98
CA MET A 53 7.86 0.09 -1.75
C MET A 53 8.46 0.22 -0.35
N LEU A 54 8.60 1.46 0.15
CA LEU A 54 9.07 1.70 1.52
C LEU A 54 8.06 1.17 2.55
N ALA A 55 6.78 1.46 2.36
CA ALA A 55 5.72 0.97 3.23
C ALA A 55 5.66 -0.56 3.26
N PHE A 56 5.74 -1.21 2.08
CA PHE A 56 5.78 -2.67 1.98
C PHE A 56 6.98 -3.28 2.71
N ARG A 57 8.17 -2.67 2.58
CA ARG A 57 9.38 -3.14 3.28
C ARG A 57 9.27 -2.95 4.78
N ALA A 58 8.77 -1.80 5.24
CA ALA A 58 8.57 -1.52 6.66
C ALA A 58 7.57 -2.51 7.27
N GLU A 59 6.44 -2.73 6.62
CA GLU A 59 5.44 -3.70 7.06
C GLU A 59 6.02 -5.13 7.10
N THR A 60 6.77 -5.53 6.07
CA THR A 60 7.42 -6.86 6.05
C THR A 60 8.43 -7.01 7.18
N ALA A 61 9.16 -5.95 7.55
CA ALA A 61 10.07 -5.96 8.69
C ALA A 61 9.33 -6.10 10.02
N LEU A 62 8.19 -5.41 10.20
CA LEU A 62 7.34 -5.55 11.38
C LEU A 62 6.77 -6.97 11.50
N VAL A 63 6.28 -7.55 10.40
CA VAL A 63 5.79 -8.93 10.36
C VAL A 63 6.89 -9.90 10.78
N ARG A 64 8.11 -9.73 10.27
CA ARG A 64 9.27 -10.55 10.67
C ARG A 64 9.60 -10.42 12.16
N CYS A 65 9.50 -9.23 12.73
CA CYS A 65 9.68 -9.03 14.17
C CYS A 65 8.62 -9.80 14.96
N LEU A 66 7.37 -9.80 14.51
CA LEU A 66 6.28 -10.51 15.19
C LEU A 66 6.39 -12.03 15.08
N THR A 67 6.80 -12.56 13.91
CA THR A 67 6.96 -14.00 13.73
C THR A 67 8.10 -14.58 14.56
N LEU A 68 9.20 -13.82 14.72
CA LEU A 68 10.29 -14.18 15.64
C LEU A 68 9.85 -14.19 17.11
N ASN A 69 8.77 -13.47 17.45
CA ASN A 69 8.27 -13.30 18.81
C ASN A 69 6.96 -14.08 19.09
N GLY A 70 6.69 -15.16 18.35
CA GLY A 70 5.63 -16.13 18.67
C GLY A 70 4.33 -16.02 17.86
N VAL A 71 4.29 -15.17 16.83
CA VAL A 71 3.26 -15.24 15.79
C VAL A 71 3.62 -16.36 14.81
N ARG A 72 2.67 -17.28 14.55
CA ARG A 72 2.98 -18.57 13.91
C ARG A 72 3.13 -18.50 12.40
N THR A 73 2.35 -17.63 11.74
CA THR A 73 2.32 -17.51 10.29
C THR A 73 2.56 -16.07 9.88
N GLU A 74 3.05 -15.86 8.66
CA GLU A 74 3.17 -14.50 8.12
C GLU A 74 1.79 -13.85 7.97
N ASP A 75 0.76 -14.60 7.59
CA ASP A 75 -0.61 -14.09 7.44
C ASP A 75 -1.18 -13.57 8.77
N ASP A 76 -0.99 -14.31 9.88
CA ASP A 76 -1.36 -13.86 11.22
C ASP A 76 -0.58 -12.59 11.59
N GLY A 77 0.70 -12.54 11.22
CA GLY A 77 1.57 -11.38 11.45
C GLY A 77 1.08 -10.15 10.70
N ARG A 78 0.71 -10.30 9.43
CA ARG A 78 0.15 -9.22 8.59
C ARG A 78 -1.18 -8.73 9.13
N ALA A 79 -2.05 -9.64 9.55
CA ALA A 79 -3.33 -9.30 10.18
C ALA A 79 -3.10 -8.48 11.46
N LEU A 80 -2.14 -8.88 12.30
CA LEU A 80 -1.81 -8.19 13.53
C LEU A 80 -1.16 -6.82 13.28
N VAL A 81 -0.21 -6.69 12.33
CA VAL A 81 0.35 -5.38 11.96
C VAL A 81 -0.75 -4.45 11.46
N ARG A 82 -1.71 -4.96 10.67
CA ARG A 82 -2.85 -4.17 10.21
C ARG A 82 -3.73 -3.71 11.38
N GLU A 83 -4.01 -4.59 12.35
CA GLU A 83 -4.74 -4.22 13.57
C GLU A 83 -4.02 -3.10 14.34
N MET A 84 -2.70 -3.23 14.52
CA MET A 84 -1.86 -2.23 15.21
C MET A 84 -1.80 -0.88 14.48
N LEU A 85 -1.70 -0.86 13.14
CA LEU A 85 -1.63 0.38 12.37
C LEU A 85 -2.97 1.11 12.29
N LEU A 86 -4.08 0.39 12.48
CA LEU A 86 -5.43 0.95 12.51
C LEU A 86 -5.90 1.31 13.93
N SER A 87 -5.18 0.86 14.97
CA SER A 87 -5.54 1.19 16.34
C SER A 87 -5.22 2.65 16.67
N SER A 88 -5.98 3.20 17.60
CA SER A 88 -5.70 4.53 18.13
C SER A 88 -4.50 4.47 19.08
N ALA A 89 -3.75 5.56 19.12
CA ALA A 89 -2.64 5.75 20.03
C ALA A 89 -2.56 7.23 20.44
N ASP A 90 -2.14 7.48 21.67
CA ASP A 90 -1.88 8.83 22.15
C ASP A 90 -0.46 9.22 21.78
N ILE A 91 -0.31 10.40 21.17
CA ILE A 91 1.00 10.99 20.88
C ILE A 91 1.27 12.06 21.93
N VAL A 92 2.23 11.80 22.81
CA VAL A 92 2.56 12.66 23.95
C VAL A 92 4.00 13.13 23.83
N PRO A 93 4.22 14.39 23.41
CA PRO A 93 5.56 14.98 23.37
C PRO A 93 6.12 15.15 24.78
N GLN A 94 7.32 14.62 25.01
CA GLN A 94 8.05 14.70 26.28
C GLN A 94 9.35 15.47 26.06
N ALA A 95 9.24 16.78 25.86
CA ALA A 95 10.37 17.63 25.50
C ALA A 95 11.52 17.58 26.53
N ALA A 96 11.19 17.53 27.83
CA ALA A 96 12.18 17.42 28.91
C ALA A 96 13.02 16.13 28.85
N GLN A 97 12.46 15.07 28.25
CA GLN A 97 13.11 13.76 28.12
C GLN A 97 13.63 13.53 26.69
N GLN A 98 13.52 14.54 25.81
CA GLN A 98 13.81 14.46 24.37
C GLN A 98 13.14 13.25 23.70
N ARG A 99 11.89 12.96 24.08
CA ARG A 99 11.14 11.82 23.58
C ARG A 99 9.78 12.22 23.02
N LEU A 100 9.32 11.47 22.04
CA LEU A 100 7.94 11.47 21.59
C LEU A 100 7.33 10.12 21.98
N LEU A 101 6.52 10.12 23.04
CA LEU A 101 5.89 8.91 23.53
C LEU A 101 4.65 8.61 22.67
N VAL A 102 4.59 7.40 22.14
CA VAL A 102 3.44 6.84 21.42
C VAL A 102 2.84 5.76 22.30
N ARG A 103 1.75 6.08 23.00
CA ARG A 103 1.03 5.15 23.87
C ARG A 103 0.00 4.41 23.06
N ILE A 104 0.22 3.11 22.86
CA ILE A 104 -0.65 2.27 22.05
C ILE A 104 -1.75 1.69 22.95
N HIS A 105 -3.00 1.80 22.51
CA HIS A 105 -4.15 1.28 23.26
C HIS A 105 -4.22 -0.25 23.19
N SER A 106 -4.98 -0.86 24.11
CA SER A 106 -5.16 -2.32 24.14
C SER A 106 -5.78 -2.83 22.85
N LEU A 107 -5.22 -3.91 22.31
CA LEU A 107 -5.81 -4.70 21.24
C LEU A 107 -6.89 -5.63 21.81
N ALA A 108 -7.64 -6.30 20.91
CA ALA A 108 -8.77 -7.12 21.30
C ALA A 108 -8.40 -8.40 22.10
N ASN A 109 -7.15 -8.87 21.96
CA ASN A 109 -6.69 -10.13 22.56
C ASN A 109 -5.42 -9.94 23.41
N PRO A 110 -5.35 -10.48 24.64
CA PRO A 110 -4.12 -10.46 25.45
C PRO A 110 -2.88 -11.00 24.74
N ARG A 111 -3.04 -12.01 23.87
CA ARG A 111 -1.93 -12.52 23.04
C ARG A 111 -1.39 -11.45 22.09
N HIS A 112 -2.26 -10.63 21.52
CA HIS A 112 -1.87 -9.54 20.63
C HIS A 112 -1.15 -8.44 21.42
N ASN A 113 -1.62 -8.12 22.62
CA ASN A 113 -0.93 -7.19 23.53
C ASN A 113 0.48 -7.68 23.91
N ARG A 114 0.67 -8.99 24.15
CA ARG A 114 2.00 -9.58 24.39
C ARG A 114 2.94 -9.41 23.20
N ALA A 115 2.45 -9.71 22.01
CA ALA A 115 3.21 -9.56 20.78
C ALA A 115 3.55 -8.08 20.51
N LEU A 116 2.60 -7.16 20.75
CA LEU A 116 2.80 -5.72 20.68
C LEU A 116 3.86 -5.23 21.65
N ALA A 117 3.86 -5.71 22.90
CA ALA A 117 4.88 -5.36 23.88
C ALA A 117 6.29 -5.75 23.40
N LYS A 118 6.45 -6.96 22.86
CA LYS A 118 7.72 -7.42 22.26
C LYS A 118 8.16 -6.59 21.06
N LEU A 119 7.20 -6.20 20.22
CA LEU A 119 7.46 -5.32 19.10
C LEU A 119 7.91 -3.94 19.57
N CYS A 120 7.24 -3.35 20.57
CA CYS A 120 7.62 -2.06 21.17
C CYS A 120 9.02 -2.11 21.78
N GLU A 121 9.38 -3.20 22.49
CA GLU A 121 10.74 -3.43 22.98
C GLU A 121 11.76 -3.38 21.83
N THR A 122 11.47 -4.06 20.71
CA THR A 122 12.35 -4.10 19.53
C THR A 122 12.49 -2.72 18.89
N LEU A 123 11.38 -2.00 18.69
CA LEU A 123 11.37 -0.68 18.06
C LEU A 123 12.07 0.37 18.93
N ASN A 124 11.86 0.33 20.25
CA ASN A 124 12.50 1.25 21.18
C ASN A 124 14.01 1.06 21.23
N ALA A 125 14.51 -0.17 21.05
CA ALA A 125 15.94 -0.46 21.00
C ALA A 125 16.64 0.15 19.76
N LEU A 126 15.89 0.51 18.72
CA LEU A 126 16.42 1.12 17.50
C LEU A 126 16.63 2.64 17.61
N GLU A 127 16.11 3.26 18.69
CA GLU A 127 16.29 4.68 18.99
C GLU A 127 15.94 5.61 17.81
N PHE A 128 14.85 5.32 17.10
CA PHE A 128 14.44 6.11 15.95
C PHE A 128 14.15 7.56 16.32
N ARG A 129 14.74 8.51 15.59
CA ARG A 129 14.40 9.93 15.70
C ARG A 129 13.14 10.24 14.89
N TYR A 130 12.25 11.03 15.46
CA TYR A 130 11.08 11.52 14.74
C TYR A 130 11.52 12.53 13.66
N PRO A 131 11.15 12.31 12.38
CA PRO A 131 11.61 13.16 11.27
C PRO A 131 11.34 14.64 11.50
N GLY A 132 12.36 15.48 11.28
CA GLY A 132 12.25 16.93 11.46
C GLY A 132 12.32 17.41 12.91
N SER A 133 12.73 16.56 13.86
CA SER A 133 12.94 16.93 15.26
C SER A 133 14.12 16.18 15.88
N ASP A 134 14.54 16.62 17.08
CA ASP A 134 15.51 15.92 17.92
C ASP A 134 14.84 14.95 18.93
N LEU A 135 13.54 14.68 18.77
CA LEU A 135 12.81 13.77 19.66
C LEU A 135 13.02 12.30 19.24
N THR A 136 13.39 11.45 20.19
CA THR A 136 13.44 10.00 19.99
C THR A 136 12.05 9.39 20.20
N LEU A 137 11.59 8.57 19.25
CA LEU A 137 10.35 7.82 19.37
C LEU A 137 10.46 6.78 20.48
N ALA A 138 9.44 6.75 21.34
CA ALA A 138 9.29 5.73 22.37
C ALA A 138 7.87 5.17 22.31
N TYR A 139 7.74 3.86 22.13
CA TYR A 139 6.47 3.16 22.06
C TYR A 139 6.14 2.52 23.41
N GLU A 140 4.97 2.85 23.96
CA GLU A 140 4.46 2.29 25.21
C GLU A 140 3.32 1.31 24.89
N PRO A 141 3.49 0.00 25.13
CA PRO A 141 2.44 -0.97 24.91
C PRO A 141 1.38 -0.93 26.02
N PRO A 142 0.17 -1.44 25.76
CA PRO A 142 -0.84 -1.60 26.79
C PRO A 142 -0.39 -2.60 27.88
N PRO A 143 -0.95 -2.51 29.11
CA PRO A 143 -0.65 -3.47 30.17
C PRO A 143 -1.00 -4.89 29.72
N VAL A 144 -0.09 -5.83 29.94
CA VAL A 144 -0.30 -7.23 29.61
C VAL A 144 -0.82 -7.97 30.83
N ALA A 145 -2.06 -8.45 30.77
CA ALA A 145 -2.61 -9.41 31.72
C ALA A 145 -2.25 -10.86 31.36
#